data_AF-X0XYU9-F1
#
_entry.id   AF-X0XYU9-F1
#
_cell.length_a   1.000
_cell.length_b   1.000
_cell.length_c   1.000
_cell.angle_alpha   90.00
_cell.angle_beta   90.00
_cell.angle_gamma   90.00
#
_symmetry.space_group_name_H-M   'P 1'
#
loop_
_entity.id
_entity.type
_entity.pdbx_description
1 polymer ?
#
loop_
_entity_poly.entity_id
_entity_poly.type
_entity_poly.pdbx_seq_one_letter_code
_entity_poly.pdbx_strand_id
1 'polypeptide(L)'
;FGFVTNPSEISDLSVMDWFDIFIEVMMRLPPRRIIDYLPAESVSRVTVLTRMRDRIFNQRDLDQVPWDSPEDWRSLWTELNSLLKLYMSGTSYAVIAREYLGLGEGEISNERSSGVHPIPSVLGFIRDVVDHLAIDAGCFLAIQEWLEADGSFESSIIPDELRGLPLCIRNGCDSLGTLSWFRFGYRQRVVAHALN
;
A
#
# COMPACT_ATOMS: atom_id res chain seq x y z
N PHE A 1 -0.03 7.93 -21.78
CA PHE A 1 0.91 7.69 -20.67
C PHE A 1 2.16 7.10 -21.26
N GLY A 2 3.30 7.79 -21.16
CA GLY A 2 4.59 7.18 -21.46
C GLY A 2 4.81 6.13 -20.40
N PHE A 3 4.74 4.85 -20.77
CA PHE A 3 5.42 3.84 -19.98
C PHE A 3 6.89 4.28 -19.88
N VAL A 4 7.54 4.04 -18.75
CA VAL A 4 9.00 4.16 -18.67
C VAL A 4 9.54 3.19 -19.71
N THR A 5 9.86 3.68 -20.90
CA THR A 5 10.28 2.86 -22.05
C THR A 5 11.78 2.67 -22.09
N ASN A 6 12.52 3.34 -21.20
CA ASN A 6 13.97 3.30 -21.19
C ASN A 6 14.45 2.37 -20.06
N PRO A 7 15.13 1.25 -20.38
CA PRO A 7 15.63 0.30 -19.37
C PRO A 7 16.51 0.96 -18.31
N SER A 8 17.25 2.02 -18.66
CA SER A 8 18.08 2.80 -17.73
C SER A 8 17.31 3.62 -16.71
N GLU A 9 16.06 4.00 -16.99
CA GLU A 9 15.21 4.72 -16.03
C GLU A 9 14.58 3.78 -15.01
N ILE A 10 14.49 2.48 -15.33
CA ILE A 10 13.92 1.44 -14.47
C ILE A 10 14.91 1.00 -13.40
N SER A 11 16.20 0.97 -13.72
CA SER A 11 17.27 0.59 -12.79
C SER A 11 17.49 1.60 -11.66
N ASP A 12 17.08 2.85 -11.86
CA ASP A 12 17.31 3.95 -10.92
C ASP A 12 16.12 4.19 -9.96
N LEU A 13 15.05 3.40 -10.10
CA LEU A 13 13.85 3.53 -9.27
C LEU A 13 14.09 3.02 -7.85
N SER A 14 13.79 3.86 -6.87
CA SER A 14 13.79 3.48 -5.46
C SER A 14 12.64 2.53 -5.12
N VAL A 15 12.66 1.95 -3.92
CA VAL A 15 11.52 1.16 -3.39
C VAL A 15 10.23 1.98 -3.40
N MET A 16 10.29 3.27 -3.12
CA MET A 16 9.10 4.13 -3.09
C MET A 16 8.59 4.47 -4.50
N ASP A 17 9.47 4.56 -5.49
CA ASP A 17 9.05 4.74 -6.89
C ASP A 17 8.36 3.46 -7.41
N TRP A 18 8.93 2.29 -7.10
CA TRP A 18 8.28 1.01 -7.38
C TRP A 18 6.95 0.84 -6.65
N PHE A 19 6.86 1.32 -5.41
CA PHE A 19 5.62 1.32 -4.65
C PHE A 19 4.55 2.19 -5.34
N ASP A 20 4.91 3.37 -5.84
CA ASP A 20 3.98 4.21 -6.59
C ASP A 20 3.49 3.54 -7.88
N ILE A 21 4.39 2.93 -8.65
CA ILE A 21 4.04 2.16 -9.86
C ILE A 21 3.09 1.01 -9.49
N PHE A 22 3.39 0.28 -8.42
CA PHE A 22 2.53 -0.79 -7.92
C PHE A 22 1.11 -0.27 -7.60
N ILE A 23 1.00 0.83 -6.84
CA ILE A 23 -0.32 1.43 -6.53
C ILE A 23 -1.04 1.91 -7.79
N GLU A 24 -0.34 2.45 -8.78
CA GLU A 24 -0.94 2.80 -10.07
C GLU A 24 -1.52 1.60 -10.81
N VAL A 25 -0.87 0.44 -10.72
CA VAL A 25 -1.39 -0.82 -11.28
C VAL A 25 -2.62 -1.28 -10.49
N MET A 26 -2.54 -1.27 -9.15
CA MET A 26 -3.66 -1.67 -8.28
C MET A 26 -4.92 -0.82 -8.51
N MET A 27 -4.74 0.48 -8.76
CA MET A 27 -5.84 1.42 -9.07
C MET A 27 -6.65 1.03 -10.31
N ARG A 28 -6.04 0.29 -11.25
CA ARG A 28 -6.68 -0.14 -12.50
C ARG A 28 -7.38 -1.49 -12.38
N LEU A 29 -7.16 -2.23 -11.30
CA LEU A 29 -7.83 -3.50 -11.08
C LEU A 29 -9.33 -3.30 -10.87
N PRO A 30 -10.16 -4.26 -11.33
CA PRO A 30 -11.60 -4.17 -11.18
C PRO A 30 -12.03 -4.46 -9.73
N PRO A 31 -13.21 -4.00 -9.31
CA PRO A 31 -13.72 -4.12 -7.94
C PRO A 31 -13.53 -5.49 -7.28
N ARG A 32 -13.81 -6.58 -8.02
CA ARG A 32 -13.71 -7.94 -7.48
C ARG A 32 -12.30 -8.29 -6.98
N ARG A 33 -11.26 -7.69 -7.58
CA ARG A 33 -9.85 -8.00 -7.25
C ARG A 33 -9.35 -7.28 -6.02
N ILE A 34 -10.07 -6.27 -5.56
CA ILE A 34 -9.65 -5.41 -4.45
C ILE A 34 -10.65 -5.45 -3.28
N ILE A 35 -11.73 -6.23 -3.41
CA ILE A 35 -12.83 -6.27 -2.44
C ILE A 35 -12.36 -6.70 -1.06
N ASP A 36 -11.33 -7.54 -0.99
CA ASP A 36 -10.75 -8.05 0.26
C ASP A 36 -10.01 -6.97 1.06
N TYR A 37 -9.63 -5.85 0.45
CA TYR A 37 -9.08 -4.69 1.17
C TYR A 37 -10.17 -3.84 1.82
N LEU A 38 -11.42 -4.00 1.39
CA LEU A 38 -12.50 -3.10 1.73
C LEU A 38 -13.24 -3.59 2.97
N PRO A 39 -13.62 -2.69 3.89
CA PRO A 39 -14.30 -3.08 5.10
C PRO A 39 -15.69 -3.65 4.79
N ALA A 40 -16.18 -4.52 5.67
CA ALA A 40 -17.55 -5.00 5.62
C ALA A 40 -18.56 -3.85 5.62
N GLU A 41 -19.74 -4.08 5.04
CA GLU A 41 -20.85 -3.10 4.96
C GLU A 41 -21.31 -2.60 6.35
N SER A 42 -21.11 -3.41 7.39
CA SER A 42 -21.45 -3.05 8.78
C SER A 42 -20.58 -1.94 9.37
N VAL A 43 -19.43 -1.63 8.75
CA VAL A 43 -18.55 -0.54 9.20
C VAL A 43 -19.10 0.78 8.70
N SER A 44 -19.60 1.60 9.62
CA SER A 44 -20.22 2.91 9.35
C SER A 44 -19.27 4.11 9.49
N ARG A 45 -18.07 3.90 10.05
CA ARG A 45 -17.09 4.97 10.23
C ARG A 45 -16.54 5.41 8.88
N VAL A 46 -16.63 6.71 8.58
CA VAL A 46 -16.15 7.29 7.32
C VAL A 46 -14.62 7.31 7.30
N THR A 47 -14.05 6.50 6.41
CA THR A 47 -12.62 6.47 6.05
C THR A 47 -12.47 6.37 4.53
N VAL A 48 -11.24 6.49 4.01
CA VAL A 48 -10.96 6.27 2.57
C VAL A 48 -11.46 4.91 2.09
N LEU A 49 -11.28 3.85 2.88
CA LEU A 49 -11.71 2.50 2.49
C LEU A 49 -13.23 2.34 2.44
N THR A 50 -13.97 2.92 3.40
CA THR A 50 -15.44 2.91 3.32
C THR A 50 -15.95 3.72 2.13
N ARG A 51 -15.30 4.84 1.79
CA ARG A 51 -15.65 5.60 0.59
C ARG A 51 -15.36 4.81 -0.69
N MET A 52 -14.22 4.12 -0.77
CA MET A 52 -13.90 3.21 -1.89
C MET A 52 -14.94 2.10 -2.03
N ARG A 53 -15.30 1.43 -0.92
CA ARG A 53 -16.39 0.42 -0.87
C ARG A 53 -17.70 0.98 -1.41
N ASP A 54 -18.11 2.13 -0.90
CA ASP A 54 -19.41 2.72 -1.24
C ASP A 54 -19.47 3.14 -2.73
N ARG A 55 -18.34 3.57 -3.31
CA ARG A 55 -18.25 3.90 -4.74
C ARG A 55 -18.41 2.72 -5.67
N ILE A 56 -17.91 1.55 -5.27
CA ILE A 56 -17.96 0.34 -6.11
C ILE A 56 -19.06 -0.63 -5.70
N PHE A 57 -19.92 -0.27 -4.74
CA PHE A 57 -20.92 -1.16 -4.13
C PHE A 57 -21.78 -1.90 -5.17
N ASN A 58 -22.29 -1.17 -6.17
CA ASN A 58 -23.13 -1.74 -7.24
C ASN A 58 -22.36 -2.55 -8.30
N GLN A 59 -21.02 -2.56 -8.21
CA GLN A 59 -20.12 -3.19 -9.19
C GLN A 59 -19.14 -4.16 -8.52
N ARG A 60 -19.37 -4.56 -7.26
CA ARG A 60 -18.44 -5.38 -6.47
C ARG A 60 -18.03 -6.70 -7.12
N ASP A 61 -18.91 -7.28 -7.93
CA ASP A 61 -18.69 -8.56 -8.62
C ASP A 61 -17.99 -8.40 -9.98
N LEU A 62 -17.74 -7.16 -10.42
CA LEU A 62 -17.10 -6.86 -11.70
C LEU A 62 -15.63 -7.31 -11.70
N ASP A 63 -15.26 -8.08 -12.72
CA ASP A 63 -13.93 -8.68 -12.89
C ASP A 63 -13.42 -8.59 -14.33
N GLN A 64 -13.57 -7.41 -14.93
CA GLN A 64 -13.17 -7.15 -16.31
C GLN A 64 -12.24 -5.93 -16.36
N VAL A 65 -11.23 -5.98 -17.22
CA VAL A 65 -10.31 -4.88 -17.49
C VAL A 65 -10.35 -4.56 -18.99
N PRO A 66 -10.52 -3.29 -19.40
CA PRO A 66 -10.76 -2.13 -18.56
C PRO A 66 -12.16 -2.13 -17.94
N TRP A 67 -12.35 -1.38 -16.85
CA TRP A 67 -13.65 -1.10 -16.27
C TRP A 67 -13.88 0.40 -16.16
N ASP A 68 -15.16 0.81 -16.07
CA ASP A 68 -15.55 2.21 -15.94
C ASP A 68 -15.44 2.67 -14.48
N SER A 69 -14.24 3.13 -14.11
CA SER A 69 -13.95 3.56 -12.74
C SER A 69 -14.67 4.87 -12.40
N PRO A 70 -15.23 5.02 -11.18
CA PRO A 70 -15.80 6.29 -10.71
C PRO A 70 -14.86 7.49 -10.86
N GLU A 71 -15.41 8.68 -11.08
CA GLU A 71 -14.61 9.90 -11.33
C GLU A 71 -13.62 10.21 -10.20
N ASP A 72 -14.00 9.96 -8.94
CA ASP A 72 -13.16 10.19 -7.76
C ASP A 72 -12.29 8.98 -7.37
N TRP A 73 -12.32 7.89 -8.14
CA TRP A 73 -11.61 6.65 -7.83
C TRP A 73 -10.10 6.85 -7.68
N ARG A 74 -9.51 7.59 -8.61
CA ARG A 74 -8.09 7.96 -8.56
C ARG A 74 -7.76 8.75 -7.30
N SER A 75 -8.62 9.70 -6.92
CA SER A 75 -8.41 10.51 -5.72
C SER A 75 -8.43 9.66 -4.45
N LEU A 76 -9.32 8.67 -4.37
CA LEU A 76 -9.40 7.77 -3.22
C LEU A 76 -8.15 6.89 -3.11
N TRP A 77 -7.65 6.36 -4.24
CA TRP A 77 -6.38 5.63 -4.25
C TRP A 77 -5.18 6.51 -3.90
N THR A 78 -5.14 7.76 -4.33
CA THR A 78 -4.09 8.71 -3.94
C THR A 78 -4.10 8.99 -2.44
N GLU A 79 -5.29 9.09 -1.84
CA GLU A 79 -5.45 9.24 -0.39
C GLU A 79 -4.98 7.98 0.35
N LEU A 80 -5.36 6.78 -0.12
CA LEU A 80 -4.87 5.52 0.43
C LEU A 80 -3.35 5.39 0.29
N ASN A 81 -2.78 5.75 -0.87
CA ASN A 81 -1.34 5.75 -1.11
C ASN A 81 -0.62 6.61 -0.08
N SER A 82 -1.12 7.83 0.18
CA SER A 82 -0.54 8.73 1.18
C SER A 82 -0.47 8.08 2.58
N LEU A 83 -1.52 7.36 3.00
CA LEU A 83 -1.54 6.63 4.28
C LEU A 83 -0.53 5.48 4.31
N LEU A 84 -0.43 4.73 3.21
CA LEU A 84 0.54 3.64 3.10
C LEU A 84 1.98 4.17 3.09
N LYS A 85 2.24 5.32 2.46
CA LYS A 85 3.55 5.99 2.52
C LYS A 85 3.91 6.43 3.93
N LEU A 86 2.96 6.96 4.71
CA LEU A 86 3.19 7.25 6.13
C LEU A 86 3.58 5.97 6.89
N TYR A 87 2.90 4.86 6.60
CA TYR A 87 3.26 3.58 7.19
C TYR A 87 4.67 3.12 6.77
N MET A 88 5.01 3.22 5.48
CA MET A 88 6.31 2.79 4.97
C MET A 88 7.47 3.68 5.45
N SER A 89 7.23 4.98 5.72
CA SER A 89 8.22 5.91 6.27
C SER A 89 8.40 5.82 7.79
N GLY A 90 7.83 4.79 8.43
CA GLY A 90 8.01 4.59 9.87
C GLY A 90 7.21 5.54 10.75
N THR A 91 6.27 6.30 10.19
CA THR A 91 5.43 7.24 10.93
C THR A 91 4.68 6.53 12.07
N SER A 92 4.52 7.22 13.20
CA SER A 92 3.82 6.66 14.37
C SER A 92 2.35 6.33 14.07
N TYR A 93 1.82 5.28 14.72
CA TYR A 93 0.42 4.90 14.54
C TYR A 93 -0.57 5.98 15.00
N ALA A 94 -0.17 6.86 15.91
CA ALA A 94 -0.99 8.01 16.29
C ALA A 94 -1.19 8.97 15.11
N VAL A 95 -0.11 9.30 14.39
CA VAL A 95 -0.19 10.19 13.22
C VAL A 95 -0.97 9.50 12.10
N ILE A 96 -0.71 8.22 11.82
CA ILE A 96 -1.49 7.47 10.82
C ILE A 96 -2.97 7.43 11.18
N ALA A 97 -3.31 7.23 12.46
CA ALA A 97 -4.71 7.23 12.89
C ALA A 97 -5.37 8.59 12.72
N ARG A 98 -4.62 9.67 12.96
CA ARG A 98 -5.10 11.04 12.76
C ARG A 98 -5.53 11.26 11.32
N GLU A 99 -4.64 10.94 10.39
CA GLU A 99 -4.88 11.10 8.96
C GLU A 99 -5.97 10.15 8.47
N TYR A 100 -5.92 8.88 8.88
CA TYR A 100 -6.87 7.86 8.43
C TYR A 100 -8.30 8.09 8.94
N LEU A 101 -8.44 8.64 10.15
CA LEU A 101 -9.74 8.83 10.82
C LEU A 101 -10.20 10.30 10.78
N GLY A 102 -9.41 11.22 10.21
CA GLY A 102 -9.73 12.65 10.15
C GLY A 102 -9.84 13.32 11.52
N LEU A 103 -9.01 12.90 12.50
CA LEU A 103 -9.06 13.40 13.88
C LEU A 103 -8.27 14.71 14.04
N GLY A 104 -8.71 15.59 14.94
CA GLY A 104 -7.98 16.79 15.33
C GLY A 104 -6.77 16.53 16.23
N GLU A 105 -5.87 17.50 16.39
CA GLU A 105 -4.62 17.35 17.16
C GLU A 105 -4.78 17.06 18.67
N GLY A 106 -6.00 17.11 19.22
CA GLY A 106 -6.30 16.81 20.63
C GLY A 106 -7.06 15.51 20.89
N GLU A 107 -7.44 14.76 19.85
CA GLU A 107 -8.40 13.65 19.98
C GLU A 107 -7.74 12.26 20.18
N ILE A 108 -6.41 12.21 20.16
CA ILE A 108 -5.66 10.97 20.36
C ILE A 108 -5.32 10.84 21.84
N SER A 109 -6.23 10.26 22.63
CA SER A 109 -5.89 9.84 23.99
C SER A 109 -5.01 8.59 23.96
N ASN A 110 -4.05 8.50 24.88
CA ASN A 110 -3.19 7.32 25.07
C ASN A 110 -3.92 6.12 25.70
N GLU A 111 -5.25 6.14 25.78
CA GLU A 111 -6.03 5.09 26.42
C GLU A 111 -6.14 3.87 25.49
N ARG A 112 -5.70 2.71 26.00
CA ARG A 112 -5.36 1.53 25.20
C ARG A 112 -6.50 0.51 25.00
N SER A 113 -7.73 0.74 25.47
CA SER A 113 -8.59 -0.40 25.84
C SER A 113 -10.08 -0.42 25.42
N SER A 114 -10.58 0.51 24.63
CA SER A 114 -11.90 0.38 23.95
C SER A 114 -11.79 0.38 22.41
N GLY A 115 -12.65 -0.39 21.73
CA GLY A 115 -12.67 -0.50 20.26
C GLY A 115 -13.01 0.79 19.50
N VAL A 116 -13.27 1.88 20.22
CA VAL A 116 -13.50 3.23 19.68
C VAL A 116 -12.19 3.98 19.45
N HIS A 117 -11.09 3.56 20.09
CA HIS A 117 -9.82 4.30 20.05
C HIS A 117 -9.11 4.21 18.68
N PRO A 118 -8.33 5.25 18.33
CA PRO A 118 -7.67 5.39 17.03
C PRO A 118 -6.67 4.27 16.68
N ILE A 119 -5.92 3.78 17.67
CA ILE A 119 -4.81 2.83 17.44
C ILE A 119 -5.28 1.45 16.98
N PRO A 120 -6.26 0.77 17.64
CA PRO A 120 -6.80 -0.49 17.15
C PRO A 120 -7.30 -0.43 15.70
N SER A 121 -7.86 0.72 15.28
CA SER A 121 -8.35 0.90 13.91
C SER A 121 -7.21 0.89 12.90
N VAL A 122 -6.07 1.50 13.24
CA VAL A 122 -4.86 1.46 12.40
C VAL A 122 -4.24 0.06 12.36
N LEU A 123 -4.25 -0.68 13.48
CA LEU A 123 -3.77 -2.07 13.48
C LEU A 123 -4.64 -2.97 12.62
N GLY A 124 -5.97 -2.76 12.63
CA GLY A 124 -6.89 -3.39 11.70
C GLY A 124 -6.57 -3.04 10.25
N PHE A 125 -6.39 -1.74 9.95
CA PHE A 125 -5.96 -1.28 8.61
C PHE A 125 -4.67 -1.97 8.13
N ILE A 126 -3.64 -2.06 8.99
CA ILE A 126 -2.38 -2.72 8.63
C ILE A 126 -2.63 -4.20 8.30
N ARG A 127 -3.29 -4.93 9.20
CA ARG A 127 -3.53 -6.36 8.99
C ARG A 127 -4.44 -6.65 7.79
N ASP A 128 -5.48 -5.84 7.61
CA ASP A 128 -6.53 -6.15 6.63
C ASP A 128 -6.19 -5.57 5.24
N VAL A 129 -5.32 -4.56 5.15
CA VAL A 129 -4.95 -3.94 3.86
C VAL A 129 -3.47 -4.12 3.52
N VAL A 130 -2.56 -3.76 4.42
CA VAL A 130 -1.10 -3.79 4.13
C VAL A 130 -0.62 -5.21 3.89
N ASP A 131 -1.08 -6.18 4.69
CA ASP A 131 -0.68 -7.58 4.49
C ASP A 131 -1.15 -8.13 3.14
N HIS A 132 -2.37 -7.81 2.69
CA HIS A 132 -2.84 -8.23 1.37
C HIS A 132 -2.08 -7.51 0.25
N LEU A 133 -1.88 -6.19 0.34
CA LEU A 133 -1.06 -5.44 -0.62
C LEU A 133 0.37 -5.97 -0.73
N ALA A 134 0.97 -6.45 0.37
CA ALA A 134 2.28 -7.09 0.32
C ALA A 134 2.26 -8.41 -0.47
N ILE A 135 1.17 -9.18 -0.38
CA ILE A 135 0.98 -10.39 -1.20
C ILE A 135 0.85 -10.00 -2.67
N ASP A 136 0.03 -8.99 -2.99
CA ASP A 136 -0.17 -8.54 -4.36
C ASP A 136 1.09 -7.92 -4.97
N ALA A 137 1.91 -7.24 -4.17
CA ALA A 137 3.23 -6.79 -4.60
C ALA A 137 4.16 -7.98 -4.91
N GLY A 138 4.02 -9.09 -4.20
CA GLY A 138 4.72 -10.34 -4.53
C GLY A 138 4.25 -10.91 -5.86
N CYS A 139 2.95 -10.88 -6.14
CA CYS A 139 2.39 -11.25 -7.45
C CYS A 139 2.91 -10.31 -8.56
N PHE A 140 2.97 -9.00 -8.28
CA PHE A 140 3.51 -8.01 -9.20
C PHE A 140 4.97 -8.30 -9.56
N LEU A 141 5.82 -8.58 -8.57
CA LEU A 141 7.20 -9.03 -8.78
C LEU A 141 7.26 -10.32 -9.62
N ALA A 142 6.46 -11.33 -9.29
CA ALA A 142 6.47 -12.61 -10.00
C ALA A 142 6.07 -12.46 -11.47
N ILE A 143 5.14 -11.54 -11.79
CA ILE A 143 4.77 -11.21 -13.18
C ILE A 143 5.96 -10.57 -13.90
N GLN A 144 6.69 -9.66 -13.25
CA GLN A 144 7.87 -9.03 -13.86
C GLN A 144 8.99 -10.04 -14.11
N GLU A 145 9.27 -10.92 -13.15
CA GLU A 145 10.24 -12.01 -13.31
C GLU A 145 9.86 -12.95 -14.46
N TRP A 146 8.56 -13.26 -14.61
CA TRP A 146 8.07 -14.09 -15.71
C TRP A 146 8.22 -13.38 -17.07
N LEU A 147 7.88 -12.09 -17.17
CA LEU A 147 8.03 -11.30 -18.40
C LEU A 147 9.49 -11.18 -18.83
N GLU A 148 10.42 -11.04 -17.88
CA GLU A 148 11.86 -11.08 -18.15
C GLU A 148 12.29 -12.46 -18.67
N ALA A 149 11.86 -13.54 -18.00
CA ALA A 149 12.23 -14.91 -18.40
C ALA A 149 11.69 -15.32 -19.78
N ASP A 150 10.53 -14.79 -20.18
CA ASP A 150 9.93 -15.00 -21.50
C ASP A 150 10.59 -14.15 -22.61
N GLY A 151 11.54 -13.27 -22.27
CA GLY A 151 12.21 -12.37 -23.21
C GLY A 151 11.34 -11.21 -23.69
N SER A 152 10.19 -11.00 -23.05
CA SER A 152 9.30 -9.85 -23.31
C SER A 152 9.86 -8.54 -22.74
N PHE A 153 10.91 -8.61 -21.93
CA PHE A 153 11.59 -7.45 -21.33
C PHE A 153 13.10 -7.54 -21.60
N GLU A 154 13.69 -6.47 -22.18
CA GLU A 154 15.12 -6.44 -22.53
C GLU A 154 16.05 -6.14 -21.33
N SER A 155 15.50 -5.82 -20.15
CA SER A 155 16.30 -5.70 -18.92
C SER A 155 16.65 -7.09 -18.43
N SER A 156 17.94 -7.41 -18.40
CA SER A 156 18.43 -8.73 -17.98
C SER A 156 18.49 -8.94 -16.46
N ILE A 157 18.01 -7.98 -15.66
CA ILE A 157 18.02 -8.04 -14.19
C ILE A 157 16.82 -7.27 -13.61
N ILE A 158 15.92 -7.94 -12.89
CA ILE A 158 14.98 -7.27 -11.96
C ILE A 158 15.75 -6.50 -10.86
N PRO A 159 15.49 -5.19 -10.66
CA PRO A 159 16.12 -4.39 -9.60
C PRO A 159 15.84 -4.94 -8.19
N ASP A 160 16.81 -4.80 -7.28
CA ASP A 160 16.69 -5.30 -5.91
C ASP A 160 15.61 -4.55 -5.12
N GLU A 161 15.36 -3.28 -5.45
CA GLU A 161 14.30 -2.45 -4.88
C GLU A 161 12.92 -3.07 -5.17
N LEU A 162 12.69 -3.53 -6.40
CA LEU A 162 11.46 -4.22 -6.79
C LEU A 162 11.36 -5.59 -6.10
N ARG A 163 12.46 -6.35 -6.01
CA ARG A 163 12.49 -7.63 -5.28
C ARG A 163 12.18 -7.46 -3.79
N GLY A 164 12.65 -6.36 -3.20
CA GLY A 164 12.42 -6.02 -1.80
C GLY A 164 11.04 -5.43 -1.51
N LEU A 165 10.32 -4.93 -2.53
CA LEU A 165 9.06 -4.22 -2.38
C LEU A 165 8.03 -4.95 -1.51
N PRO A 166 7.73 -6.26 -1.70
CA PRO A 166 6.74 -6.96 -0.88
C PRO A 166 7.11 -6.96 0.61
N LEU A 167 8.40 -7.14 0.91
CA LEU A 167 8.91 -7.12 2.28
C LEU A 167 8.91 -5.72 2.87
N CYS A 168 9.24 -4.70 2.07
CA CYS A 168 9.17 -3.30 2.48
C CYS A 168 7.74 -2.88 2.83
N ILE A 169 6.76 -3.21 1.98
CA ILE A 169 5.32 -2.96 2.25
C ILE A 169 4.92 -3.67 3.53
N ARG A 170 5.20 -4.97 3.67
CA ARG A 170 4.77 -5.75 4.84
C ARG A 170 5.32 -5.23 6.17
N ASN A 171 6.56 -4.75 6.17
CA ASN A 171 7.25 -4.33 7.39
C ASN A 171 7.22 -2.81 7.62
N GLY A 172 6.62 -2.05 6.71
CA GLY A 172 6.58 -0.59 6.76
C GLY A 172 7.98 0.02 6.68
N CYS A 173 8.74 -0.39 5.67
CA CYS A 173 10.05 0.14 5.32
C CYS A 173 9.97 0.85 3.97
N ASP A 174 10.68 1.95 3.83
CA ASP A 174 10.72 2.80 2.62
C ASP A 174 11.96 2.54 1.75
N SER A 175 12.91 1.75 2.23
CA SER A 175 14.16 1.44 1.55
C SER A 175 14.71 0.07 1.96
N LEU A 176 15.60 -0.48 1.14
CA LEU A 176 16.33 -1.71 1.47
C LEU A 176 17.25 -1.54 2.68
N GLY A 177 17.77 -0.33 2.90
CA GLY A 177 18.54 0.01 4.09
C GLY A 177 17.69 -0.12 5.37
N THR A 178 16.50 0.46 5.37
CA THR A 178 15.56 0.37 6.51
C THR A 178 15.15 -1.09 6.74
N LEU A 179 14.84 -1.81 5.65
CA LEU A 179 14.51 -3.24 5.73
C LEU A 179 15.67 -4.08 6.31
N SER A 180 16.91 -3.76 5.95
CA SER A 180 18.11 -4.44 6.45
C SER A 180 18.30 -4.21 7.95
N TRP A 181 18.05 -3.00 8.45
CA TRP A 181 18.06 -2.70 9.88
C TRP A 181 16.92 -3.39 10.62
N PHE A 182 15.74 -3.48 10.01
CA PHE A 182 14.57 -4.14 10.60
C PHE A 182 14.80 -5.64 10.86
N ARG A 183 15.68 -6.30 10.09
CA ARG A 183 16.09 -7.70 10.32
C ARG A 183 16.77 -7.93 11.67
N PHE A 184 17.31 -6.90 12.32
CA PHE A 184 17.87 -7.01 13.67
C PHE A 184 16.83 -6.95 14.79
N GLY A 185 15.54 -6.76 14.48
CA GLY A 185 14.45 -6.94 15.44
C GLY A 185 13.09 -6.37 15.00
N TYR A 186 12.07 -7.23 14.95
CA TYR A 186 10.68 -6.92 14.56
C TYR A 186 10.02 -5.73 15.31
N ARG A 187 10.50 -5.39 16.51
CA ARG A 187 9.96 -4.27 17.31
C ARG A 187 10.57 -2.92 16.98
N GLN A 188 11.54 -2.86 16.08
CA GLN A 188 12.40 -1.69 15.88
C GLN A 188 12.10 -0.91 14.61
N ARG A 189 10.91 -1.01 13.99
CA ARG A 189 10.56 -0.26 12.75
C ARG A 189 10.95 1.21 12.83
N VAL A 190 10.46 1.92 13.86
CA VAL A 190 10.73 3.35 14.06
C VAL A 190 12.23 3.61 14.28
N VAL A 191 12.93 2.71 14.96
CA VAL A 191 14.37 2.83 15.22
C VAL A 191 15.18 2.60 13.94
N ALA A 192 14.79 1.62 13.11
CA ALA A 192 15.40 1.35 11.81
C ALA A 192 15.32 2.58 10.90
N HIS A 193 14.16 3.25 10.89
CA HIS A 193 13.97 4.53 10.19
C HIS A 193 14.82 5.68 10.75
N ALA A 194 15.13 5.67 12.06
CA ALA A 194 15.95 6.71 12.69
C ALA A 194 17.46 6.52 12.50
N LEU A 195 17.90 5.36 11.99
CA LEU A 195 19.32 5.00 11.84
C LEU A 195 19.86 5.15 10.41
N ASN A 196 19.00 5.47 9.45
CA ASN A 196 19.36 5.79 8.06
C ASN A 196 19.29 7.30 7.81
#